data_AF-A0A328JZX6-F1
#
_entry.id   AF-A0A328JZX6-F1
#
_cell.length_a   1.000
_cell.length_b   1.000
_cell.length_c   1.000
_cell.angle_alpha   90.00
_cell.angle_beta   90.00
_cell.angle_gamma   90.00
#
_symmetry.space_group_name_H-M   'P 1'
#
loop_
_entity.id
_entity.type
_entity.pdbx_description
1 polymer ?
#
loop_
_entity_poly.entity_id
_entity_poly.type
_entity_poly.pdbx_seq_one_letter_code
_entity_poly.pdbx_strand_id
1 'polypeptide(L)' 'MKQDVKLCLVTDIDVSTQLVRYEYKNGKRVFVQKHSSDYIEWLIDRLKNEDGVAIYVDFETGFVWGEERV' A
#
# COMPACT_ATOMS: atom_id res chain seq x y z
N MET A 1 6.81 13.88 17.28
CA MET A 1 7.31 13.07 16.15
C MET A 1 6.47 13.41 14.94
N LYS A 2 7.08 13.65 13.77
CA LYS A 2 6.32 13.88 12.52
C LYS A 2 6.02 12.51 11.93
N GLN A 3 4.74 12.12 11.89
CA GLN A 3 4.33 10.91 11.17
C GLN A 3 4.63 11.07 9.68
N ASP A 4 5.34 10.10 9.10
CA ASP A 4 5.65 10.07 7.67
C ASP A 4 4.60 9.27 6.90
N VAL A 5 3.37 9.79 6.88
CA VAL A 5 2.27 9.21 6.10
C VAL A 5 2.34 9.73 4.66
N LYS A 6 2.19 8.83 3.70
CA LYS A 6 2.19 9.15 2.26
C LYS A 6 1.06 8.41 1.56
N LEU A 7 0.45 9.08 0.59
CA LEU A 7 -0.55 8.48 -0.29
C LEU A 7 0.12 7.75 -1.45
N CYS A 8 -0.18 6.47 -1.58
CA CYS A 8 0.46 5.57 -2.53
C CYS A 8 -0.56 4.71 -3.28
N LEU A 9 -0.23 4.33 -4.51
CA LEU A 9 -0.92 3.32 -5.28
C LEU A 9 -0.22 1.98 -5.07
N VAL A 10 -0.99 0.90 -4.92
CA VAL A 10 -0.40 -0.45 -4.96
C VAL A 10 -0.20 -0.83 -6.41
N THR A 11 1.04 -1.10 -6.78
CA THR A 11 1.41 -1.42 -8.17
C THR A 11 1.77 -2.88 -8.38
N ASP A 12 2.18 -3.58 -7.33
CA ASP A 12 2.52 -5.01 -7.39
C ASP A 12 2.42 -5.65 -5.99
N ILE A 13 2.06 -6.93 -5.95
CA ILE A 13 1.99 -7.74 -4.72
C ILE A 13 2.64 -9.10 -5.00
N ASP A 14 3.78 -9.35 -4.37
CA ASP A 14 4.41 -10.67 -4.35
C ASP A 14 3.95 -11.44 -3.12
N VAL A 15 2.93 -12.29 -3.32
CA VAL A 15 2.35 -13.14 -2.27
C VAL A 15 3.36 -14.15 -1.74
N SER A 16 4.31 -14.62 -2.56
CA SER A 16 5.27 -15.65 -2.15
C SER A 16 6.28 -15.13 -1.13
N THR A 17 6.71 -13.88 -1.30
CA THR A 17 7.65 -13.21 -0.40
C THR A 17 6.97 -12.24 0.58
N GLN A 18 5.65 -12.09 0.46
CA GLN A 18 4.79 -11.18 1.21
C GLN A 18 5.19 -9.71 1.05
N LEU A 19 5.65 -9.32 -0.14
CA LEU A 19 6.08 -7.96 -0.44
C LEU A 19 4.99 -7.21 -1.21
N VAL A 20 4.70 -6.00 -0.76
CA VAL A 20 3.81 -5.07 -1.46
C VAL A 20 4.62 -3.90 -1.98
N ARG A 21 4.43 -3.57 -3.25
CA ARG A 21 5.02 -2.41 -3.91
C ARG A 21 4.01 -1.29 -3.98
N TYR A 22 4.41 -0.17 -3.41
CA TYR A 22 3.69 1.09 -3.37
C TYR A 22 4.39 2.11 -4.26
N GLU A 23 3.65 2.74 -5.17
CA GLU A 23 4.12 3.90 -5.93
C GLU A 23 3.50 5.17 -5.35
N TYR A 24 4.29 6.21 -5.13
CA TYR A 24 3.77 7.46 -4.62
C TYR A 24 2.90 8.12 -5.70
N LYS A 25 1.78 8.75 -5.33
CA LYS A 25 0.90 9.43 -6.31
C LYS A 25 1.62 10.50 -7.16
N ASN A 26 2.78 10.99 -6.71
CA ASN A 26 3.63 11.90 -7.47
C ASN A 26 4.58 11.21 -8.48
N GLY A 27 4.50 9.89 -8.64
CA GLY A 27 5.23 9.06 -9.62
C GLY A 27 6.75 8.97 -9.42
N LYS A 28 7.31 9.59 -8.37
CA LYS A 28 8.77 9.76 -8.24
C LYS A 28 9.45 8.76 -7.31
N ARG A 29 8.69 7.99 -6.54
CA ARG A 29 9.24 7.04 -5.57
C ARG A 29 8.42 5.76 -5.58
N VAL A 30 9.15 4.65 -5.44
CA VAL A 30 8.62 3.31 -5.23
C VAL A 30 9.09 2.87 -3.85
N PHE A 31 8.19 2.26 -3.10
CA PHE A 31 8.46 1.71 -1.78
C PHE A 31 7.98 0.26 -1.75
N VAL A 32 8.81 -0.62 -1.20
CA VAL A 32 8.50 -2.04 -1.09
C VAL A 32 8.55 -2.39 0.39
N GLN A 33 7.47 -2.98 0.89
CA GLN A 33 7.37 -3.36 2.29
C GLN A 33 6.81 -4.76 2.44
N LYS A 34 7.34 -5.47 3.44
CA LYS A 34 6.85 -6.79 3.83
C LYS A 34 5.66 -6.65 4.77
N HIS A 35 4.59 -7.39 4.51
CA HIS A 35 3.40 -7.44 5.35
C HIS A 35 3.06 -8.87 5.79
N SER A 36 2.09 -9.02 6.70
CA SER A 36 1.52 -10.32 7.04
C SER A 36 0.67 -10.87 5.90
N SER A 37 0.49 -12.20 5.86
CA SER A 37 -0.42 -12.84 4.89
C SER A 37 -1.83 -12.28 4.98
N ASP A 38 -2.36 -12.09 6.21
CA ASP A 38 -3.72 -11.59 6.43
C ASP A 38 -3.94 -10.21 5.78
N TYR A 39 -2.94 -9.33 5.91
CA TYR A 39 -3.00 -8.01 5.30
C TYR A 39 -2.93 -8.08 3.77
N ILE A 40 -2.11 -8.99 3.23
CA ILE A 40 -1.99 -9.18 1.78
C ILE A 40 -3.30 -9.72 1.19
N GLU A 41 -3.94 -10.67 1.85
CA GLU A 41 -5.23 -11.21 1.42
C GLU A 41 -6.30 -10.11 1.43
N TRP A 42 -6.37 -9.32 2.51
CA TRP A 42 -7.25 -8.16 2.59
C TRP A 42 -6.99 -7.15 1.45
N LEU A 43 -5.72 -6.87 1.17
CA LEU A 43 -5.31 -5.92 0.14
C LEU A 43 -5.69 -6.40 -1.27
N ILE A 44 -5.49 -7.68 -1.57
CA ILE A 44 -5.88 -8.29 -2.84
C ILE A 44 -7.40 -8.24 -3.03
N ASP A 45 -8.17 -8.57 -1.99
CA ASP A 45 -9.62 -8.49 -2.05
C ASP A 45 -10.10 -7.05 -2.30
N ARG A 46 -9.48 -6.08 -1.62
CA ARG A 46 -9.79 -4.65 -1.82
C ARG A 46 -9.54 -4.20 -3.27
N LEU A 47 -8.36 -4.52 -3.81
CA LEU A 47 -7.95 -4.10 -5.16
C LEU A 47 -8.73 -4.79 -6.29
N LYS A 48 -9.30 -5.99 -6.05
CA LYS A 48 -10.16 -6.67 -7.02
C LYS A 48 -11.54 -6.03 -7.14
N ASN A 49 -12.04 -5.45 -6.05
CA ASN A 49 -13.40 -4.95 -5.95
C ASN A 49 -13.53 -3.44 -6.21
N GLU A 50 -12.42 -2.69 -6.22
CA GLU A 50 -12.43 -1.23 -6.40
C GLU A 50 -11.45 -0.79 -7.50
N ASP A 51 -11.97 -0.12 -8.53
CA ASP A 51 -11.16 0.57 -9.53
C ASP A 51 -10.41 1.74 -8.88
N GLY A 52 -9.08 1.69 -8.88
CA GLY A 52 -8.23 2.84 -8.55
C GLY A 52 -8.22 3.26 -7.07
N VAL A 53 -7.81 2.38 -6.16
CA VAL A 53 -7.61 2.73 -4.74
C VAL A 53 -6.17 3.19 -4.47
N ALA A 54 -6.04 4.40 -3.91
CA ALA A 54 -4.80 4.86 -3.28
C ALA A 54 -4.91 4.70 -1.76
N ILE A 55 -3.78 4.39 -1.11
CA ILE A 55 -3.71 4.01 0.30
C ILE A 55 -2.72 4.93 1.01
N TYR A 56 -3.11 5.46 2.16
CA TYR A 56 -2.21 6.20 3.04
C TYR A 56 -1.41 5.21 3.88
N VAL A 57 -0.12 5.10 3.61
CA VAL A 57 0.80 4.23 4.35
C VAL A 57 1.66 5.11 5.26
N ASP A 58 1.77 4.73 6.52
CA ASP A 58 2.78 5.21 7.46
C ASP A 58 4.07 4.43 7.23
N PHE A 59 5.14 5.11 6.87
CA PHE A 59 6.38 4.45 6.44
C PHE A 59 7.27 4.01 7.60
N GLU A 60 7.04 4.52 8.80
CA GLU A 60 7.77 4.09 9.99
C GLU A 60 7.23 2.74 10.49
N THR A 61 5.92 2.52 10.33
CA THR A 61 5.22 1.36 10.89
C THR A 61 4.69 0.38 9.85
N GLY A 62 4.55 0.81 8.59
CA GLY A 62 3.84 0.08 7.54
C GLY A 62 2.32 0.03 7.71
N PHE A 63 1.78 0.85 8.59
CA PHE A 63 0.36 0.88 8.90
C PHE A 63 -0.43 1.66 7.84
N VAL A 64 -1.57 1.11 7.41
CA VAL A 64 -2.52 1.80 6.55
C VAL A 64 -3.45 2.67 7.38
N TRP A 65 -3.36 3.98 7.18
CA TRP A 65 -4.19 4.98 7.86
C TRP A 65 -5.56 5.19 7.21
N GLY A 66 -5.69 4.87 5.92
CA GLY A 66 -6.93 5.05 5.17
C GLY A 66 -6.72 4.92 3.67
N GLU A 67 -7.81 5.13 2.93
CA GLU A 67 -7.87 5.00 1.47
C GLU A 67 -8.46 6.27 0.84
N GLU A 68 -8.01 6.60 -0.38
CA GLU A 68 -8.55 7.65 -1.25
C GLU A 68 -8.91 7.03 -2.60
N ARG A 69 -10.13 7.27 -3.07
CA ARG A 69 -10.58 6.87 -4.41
C ARG A 69 -9.97 7.79 -5.46
N VAL A 70 -9.37 7.22 -6.50
CA VAL A 70 -8.65 7.95 -7.56
C VAL A 70 -9.45 7.99 -8.85
#